data_AF-A0A9D8P8M0-F1
#
_entry.id   AF-A0A9D8P8M0-F1
#
_cell.length_a   1.000
_cell.length_b   1.000
_cell.length_c   1.000
_cell.angle_alpha   90.00
_cell.angle_beta   90.00
_cell.angle_gamma   90.00
#
_symmetry.space_group_name_H-M   'P 1'
#
loop_
_entity.id
_entity.type
_entity.pdbx_description
1 polymer ?
#
loop_
_entity_poly.entity_id
_entity_poly.type
_entity_poly.pdbx_seq_one_letter_code
_entity_poly.pdbx_strand_id
1 'polypeptide(L)'
;MADSTVGTLRVTANSATVPAVRTDQSGAGPTALFMGGNVGIGTTSPTSSLEVSGDVTISGGSIKQEAWITPTFQNSWLDYGSTGDTAYGPTGYYRDKQGTVWLRGIVRAGVTDNCAFTLPVGYRPIKVRMFATYSGNGVCRIDVMPSGCVSVRSFCGNSYAGLDGVAFRSIDD
;
A
#
# COMPACT_ATOMS: atom_id res chain seq x y z
N MET A 1 -21.82 10.67 -40.32
CA MET A 1 -22.65 11.13 -39.18
C MET A 1 -21.67 11.53 -38.09
N ALA A 2 -21.31 12.81 -38.01
CA ALA A 2 -20.47 13.34 -36.95
C ALA A 2 -21.41 14.07 -35.97
N ASP A 3 -21.44 13.59 -34.74
CA ASP A 3 -22.24 14.06 -33.60
C ASP A 3 -21.24 14.20 -32.45
N SER A 4 -21.10 15.29 -31.71
CA SER A 4 -21.54 16.69 -31.81
C SER A 4 -20.58 17.50 -30.92
N THR A 5 -20.60 18.82 -31.08
CA THR A 5 -19.94 19.83 -30.26
C THR A 5 -19.86 19.49 -28.76
N VAL A 6 -18.65 19.54 -28.19
CA VAL A 6 -18.42 19.51 -26.74
C VAL A 6 -18.99 20.80 -26.13
N GLY A 7 -20.27 20.78 -25.80
CA GLY A 7 -20.93 21.88 -25.11
C GLY A 7 -20.52 21.91 -23.63
N THR A 8 -20.09 23.07 -23.14
CA THR A 8 -19.85 23.26 -21.71
C THR A 8 -21.17 23.62 -21.01
N LEU A 9 -21.60 22.85 -20.02
CA LEU A 9 -22.68 23.26 -19.12
C LEU A 9 -22.10 24.17 -18.04
N ARG A 10 -22.42 25.46 -18.09
CA ARG A 10 -22.10 26.41 -17.01
C ARG A 10 -23.32 26.61 -16.13
N VAL A 11 -23.25 26.19 -14.87
CA VAL A 11 -24.28 26.46 -13.85
C VAL A 11 -23.69 27.43 -12.84
N THR A 12 -24.38 28.55 -12.60
CA THR A 12 -23.97 29.56 -11.61
C THR A 12 -25.01 29.62 -10.50
N ALA A 13 -24.58 29.61 -9.24
CA ALA A 13 -25.48 29.80 -8.12
C ALA A 13 -26.01 31.25 -8.15
N ASN A 14 -27.33 31.43 -8.00
CA ASN A 14 -27.94 32.76 -7.81
C ASN A 14 -28.24 33.03 -6.31
N SER A 15 -27.64 32.25 -5.42
CA SER A 15 -27.78 32.39 -3.98
C SER A 15 -26.48 31.95 -3.31
N ALA A 16 -26.07 32.66 -2.25
CA ALA A 16 -24.92 32.27 -1.43
C ALA A 16 -25.22 31.05 -0.54
N THR A 17 -26.50 30.71 -0.34
CA THR A 17 -26.93 29.65 0.58
C THR A 17 -27.40 28.38 -0.13
N VAL A 18 -27.59 28.43 -1.46
CA VAL A 18 -28.00 27.28 -2.28
C VAL A 18 -26.89 27.00 -3.29
N PRO A 19 -26.35 25.77 -3.34
CA PRO A 19 -25.29 25.46 -4.30
C PRO A 19 -25.81 25.57 -5.73
N ALA A 20 -24.92 25.88 -6.67
CA ALA A 20 -25.25 25.97 -8.10
C ALA A 20 -25.84 24.66 -8.63
N VAL A 21 -25.40 23.54 -8.09
CA VAL A 21 -25.88 22.21 -8.40
C VAL A 21 -26.25 21.52 -7.09
N ARG A 22 -27.53 21.19 -6.91
CA ARG A 22 -28.03 20.31 -5.85
C ARG A 22 -28.68 19.10 -6.48
N THR A 23 -28.31 17.91 -6.03
CA THR A 23 -28.88 16.65 -6.46
C THR A 23 -29.38 15.92 -5.22
N ASP A 24 -30.71 15.87 -5.04
CA ASP A 24 -31.34 15.12 -3.96
C ASP A 24 -31.71 13.73 -4.47
N GLN A 25 -31.05 12.71 -3.94
CA GLN A 25 -31.29 11.31 -4.30
C GLN A 25 -32.13 10.67 -3.18
N SER A 26 -33.29 10.11 -3.53
CA SER A 26 -34.27 9.56 -2.56
C SER A 26 -34.46 8.03 -2.66
N GLY A 27 -33.52 7.28 -3.24
CA GLY A 27 -33.64 5.86 -3.53
C GLY A 27 -32.31 5.10 -3.47
N ALA A 28 -32.22 3.90 -4.05
CA ALA A 28 -30.94 3.18 -4.13
C ALA A 28 -30.21 3.55 -5.43
N GLY A 29 -29.12 4.32 -5.36
CA GLY A 29 -28.29 4.65 -6.53
C GLY A 29 -27.32 5.81 -6.27
N PRO A 30 -26.31 6.00 -7.13
CA PRO A 30 -25.38 7.10 -6.99
C PRO A 30 -26.06 8.43 -7.31
N THR A 31 -25.79 9.46 -6.52
CA THR A 31 -26.25 10.84 -6.77
C THR A 31 -25.67 11.44 -8.06
N ALA A 32 -24.48 11.00 -8.47
CA ALA A 32 -23.83 11.38 -9.71
C ALA A 32 -22.98 10.23 -10.26
N LEU A 33 -22.96 10.07 -11.59
CA LEU A 33 -22.12 9.11 -12.30
C LEU A 33 -21.33 9.86 -13.38
N PHE A 34 -20.00 9.78 -13.33
CA PHE A 34 -19.10 10.37 -14.32
C PHE A 34 -18.57 9.24 -15.22
N MET A 35 -19.11 9.14 -16.44
CA MET A 35 -18.83 8.01 -17.36
C MET A 35 -17.69 8.29 -18.35
N GLY A 36 -17.04 9.44 -18.29
CA GLY A 36 -15.92 9.80 -19.15
C GLY A 36 -15.13 10.99 -18.61
N GLY A 37 -13.86 11.09 -19.02
CA GLY A 37 -12.94 12.12 -18.53
C GLY A 37 -12.53 11.95 -17.06
N ASN A 38 -11.64 12.83 -16.61
CA ASN A 38 -11.20 12.93 -15.23
C ASN A 38 -12.08 13.95 -14.47
N VAL A 39 -12.37 13.70 -13.20
CA VAL A 39 -13.11 14.64 -12.33
C VAL A 39 -12.11 15.52 -11.57
N GLY A 40 -12.16 16.83 -11.79
CA GLY A 40 -11.37 17.82 -11.06
C GLY A 40 -12.20 18.57 -10.02
N ILE A 41 -11.74 18.62 -8.77
CA ILE A 41 -12.29 19.47 -7.71
C ILE A 41 -11.24 20.50 -7.32
N GLY A 42 -11.50 21.79 -7.59
CA GLY A 42 -10.52 22.86 -7.39
C GLY A 42 -9.40 22.91 -8.43
N THR A 43 -9.45 22.06 -9.48
CA THR A 43 -8.51 22.03 -10.61
C THR A 43 -9.29 21.96 -11.93
N THR A 44 -8.80 22.64 -12.97
CA THR A 44 -9.39 22.63 -14.32
C THR A 44 -8.67 21.70 -15.28
N SER A 45 -7.56 21.08 -14.85
CA SER A 45 -6.72 20.21 -15.69
C SER A 45 -6.32 18.94 -14.92
N PRO A 46 -7.30 18.11 -14.50
CA PRO A 46 -7.02 16.91 -13.72
C PRO A 46 -6.22 15.87 -14.52
N THR A 47 -5.14 15.37 -13.93
CA THR A 47 -4.20 14.40 -14.51
C THR A 47 -4.50 12.95 -14.10
N SER A 48 -5.27 12.76 -13.03
CA SER A 48 -5.79 11.47 -12.56
C SER A 48 -7.31 11.40 -12.66
N SER A 49 -7.88 10.20 -12.65
CA SER A 49 -9.35 9.99 -12.77
C SER A 49 -10.18 10.81 -11.78
N LEU A 50 -9.63 11.03 -10.57
CA LEU A 50 -10.11 12.03 -9.63
C LEU A 50 -8.88 12.83 -9.15
N GLU A 51 -8.96 14.16 -9.23
CA GLU A 51 -7.94 15.07 -8.68
C GLU A 51 -8.63 16.13 -7.84
N VAL A 52 -8.19 16.28 -6.59
CA VAL A 52 -8.69 17.28 -5.64
C VAL A 52 -7.54 18.19 -5.25
N SER A 53 -7.66 19.47 -5.58
CA SER A 53 -6.73 20.50 -5.11
C SER A 53 -7.22 21.06 -3.77
N GLY A 54 -7.04 20.28 -2.70
CA GLY A 54 -7.46 20.62 -1.34
C GLY A 54 -7.58 19.40 -0.44
N ASP A 55 -8.16 19.59 0.74
CA ASP A 55 -8.38 18.51 1.71
C ASP A 55 -9.53 17.59 1.30
N VAL A 56 -9.39 16.29 1.61
CA VAL A 56 -10.40 15.26 1.36
C VAL A 56 -10.80 14.60 2.68
N THR A 57 -12.09 14.67 3.03
CA THR A 57 -12.69 13.92 4.15
C THR A 57 -13.54 12.79 3.61
N ILE A 58 -13.23 11.54 3.98
CA ILE A 58 -14.00 10.35 3.61
C ILE A 58 -14.74 9.83 4.85
N SER A 59 -16.04 10.11 4.94
CA SER A 59 -16.89 9.65 6.04
C SER A 59 -17.47 8.26 5.73
N GLY A 60 -17.19 7.26 6.56
CA GLY A 60 -17.77 5.91 6.44
C GLY A 60 -17.22 5.05 5.29
N GLY A 61 -16.17 5.50 4.60
CA GLY A 61 -15.46 4.74 3.56
C GLY A 61 -14.07 4.29 3.99
N SER A 62 -13.47 3.38 3.23
CA SER A 62 -12.06 2.99 3.39
C SER A 62 -11.29 3.29 2.11
N ILE A 63 -10.04 3.73 2.25
CA ILE A 63 -9.11 3.74 1.12
C ILE A 63 -8.76 2.29 0.79
N LYS A 64 -8.95 1.91 -0.48
CA LYS A 64 -8.65 0.56 -0.95
C LYS A 64 -7.14 0.36 -1.01
N GLN A 65 -6.61 -0.36 -0.04
CA GLN A 65 -5.22 -0.80 -0.01
C GLN A 65 -5.09 -2.20 -0.65
N GLU A 66 -3.96 -2.43 -1.33
CA GLU A 66 -3.59 -3.76 -1.83
C GLU A 66 -3.57 -4.78 -0.70
N ALA A 67 -4.01 -6.01 -1.02
CA ALA A 67 -3.98 -7.11 -0.05
C ALA A 67 -2.55 -7.49 0.33
N TRP A 68 -2.39 -8.03 1.54
CA TRP A 68 -1.14 -8.65 1.96
C TRP A 68 -0.81 -9.87 1.11
N ILE A 69 0.45 -9.97 0.68
CA ILE A 69 0.99 -11.07 -0.11
C ILE A 69 1.85 -11.94 0.82
N THR A 70 1.57 -13.25 0.83
CA THR A 70 2.43 -14.23 1.51
C THR A 70 3.68 -14.48 0.66
N PRO A 71 4.90 -14.28 1.20
CA PRO A 71 6.11 -14.55 0.44
C PRO A 71 6.32 -16.04 0.17
N THR A 72 6.96 -16.33 -0.95
CA THR A 72 7.56 -17.66 -1.18
C THR A 72 8.87 -17.73 -0.41
N PHE A 73 8.89 -18.53 0.66
CA PHE A 73 10.09 -18.68 1.48
C PHE A 73 11.20 -19.46 0.78
N GLN A 74 12.44 -19.12 1.16
CA GLN A 74 13.67 -19.66 0.61
C GLN A 74 14.58 -20.12 1.76
N ASN A 75 15.61 -20.91 1.47
CA ASN A 75 16.66 -21.29 2.42
C ASN A 75 16.11 -21.84 3.76
N SER A 76 15.06 -22.66 3.66
CA SER A 76 14.36 -23.31 4.77
C SER A 76 13.74 -22.34 5.80
N TRP A 77 13.60 -21.06 5.46
CA TRP A 77 12.80 -20.14 6.26
C TRP A 77 11.34 -20.53 6.19
N LEU A 78 10.63 -20.36 7.30
CA LEU A 78 9.21 -20.67 7.41
C LEU A 78 8.49 -19.50 8.09
N ASP A 79 7.19 -19.38 7.83
CA ASP A 79 6.32 -18.52 8.61
C ASP A 79 6.19 -19.05 10.03
N TYR A 80 6.46 -18.21 11.02
CA TYR A 80 6.22 -18.54 12.42
C TYR A 80 4.73 -18.52 12.74
N GLY A 81 3.96 -17.59 12.16
CA GLY A 81 2.50 -17.48 12.38
C GLY A 81 1.70 -18.68 11.84
N SER A 82 2.32 -19.52 10.99
CA SER A 82 1.71 -20.73 10.46
C SER A 82 1.94 -21.98 11.34
N THR A 83 2.51 -21.84 12.54
CA THR A 83 2.80 -22.96 13.46
C THR A 83 1.55 -23.56 14.14
N GLY A 84 0.35 -23.09 13.80
CA GLY A 84 -0.89 -23.38 14.53
C GLY A 84 -1.08 -22.47 15.74
N ASP A 85 -0.10 -21.60 16.02
CA ASP A 85 -0.22 -20.51 16.98
C ASP A 85 -1.02 -19.36 16.37
N THR A 86 -2.26 -19.20 16.83
CA THR A 86 -3.17 -18.16 16.35
C THR A 86 -2.87 -16.77 16.93
N ALA A 87 -1.91 -16.64 17.86
CA ALA A 87 -1.55 -15.37 18.46
C ALA A 87 -0.73 -14.48 17.51
N TYR A 88 -0.04 -15.07 16.54
CA TYR A 88 0.86 -14.34 15.63
C TYR A 88 0.30 -14.29 14.21
N GLY A 89 0.28 -13.09 13.62
CA GLY A 89 -0.14 -12.89 12.23
C GLY A 89 0.85 -13.51 11.23
N PRO A 90 0.37 -13.91 10.03
CA PRO A 90 1.24 -14.52 9.03
C PRO A 90 2.20 -13.51 8.43
N THR A 91 3.40 -13.98 8.12
CA THR A 91 4.40 -13.20 7.40
C THR A 91 3.86 -12.74 6.06
N GLY A 92 4.04 -11.45 5.76
CA GLY A 92 3.53 -10.88 4.52
C GLY A 92 4.18 -9.56 4.16
N TYR A 93 3.95 -9.14 2.92
CA TYR A 93 4.29 -7.81 2.45
C TYR A 93 3.18 -7.22 1.58
N TYR A 94 3.13 -5.90 1.48
CA TYR A 94 2.35 -5.20 0.45
C TYR A 94 3.03 -3.87 0.12
N ARG A 95 2.58 -3.19 -0.94
CA ARG A 95 3.01 -1.84 -1.29
C ARG A 95 1.81 -0.90 -1.31
N ASP A 96 1.91 0.23 -0.63
CA ASP A 96 0.87 1.26 -0.69
C ASP A 96 0.92 2.05 -2.01
N LYS A 97 -0.11 2.87 -2.23
CA LYS A 97 -0.18 3.74 -3.42
C LYS A 97 0.83 4.88 -3.38
N GLN A 98 1.42 5.17 -2.22
CA GLN A 98 2.51 6.11 -2.13
C GLN A 98 3.81 5.46 -2.64
N GLY A 99 3.96 4.13 -2.57
CA GLY A 99 5.15 3.40 -3.02
C GLY A 99 5.99 2.83 -1.87
N THR A 100 5.50 2.91 -0.63
CA THR A 100 6.11 2.29 0.55
C THR A 100 5.73 0.82 0.59
N VAL A 101 6.74 -0.02 0.79
CA VAL A 101 6.60 -1.45 1.01
C VAL A 101 6.61 -1.69 2.50
N TRP A 102 5.60 -2.41 2.97
CA TRP A 102 5.41 -2.78 4.36
C TRP A 102 5.61 -4.28 4.50
N LEU A 103 6.37 -4.70 5.50
CA LEU A 103 6.50 -6.09 5.92
C LEU A 103 5.80 -6.30 7.27
N ARG A 104 5.34 -7.52 7.51
CA ARG A 104 4.76 -7.95 8.78
C ARG A 104 5.14 -9.40 9.11
N GLY A 105 4.86 -9.80 10.34
CA GLY A 105 4.95 -11.16 10.82
C GLY A 105 6.37 -11.57 11.18
N ILE A 106 6.58 -12.87 11.33
CA ILE A 106 7.77 -13.45 11.97
C ILE A 106 8.24 -14.65 11.16
N VAL A 107 9.54 -14.74 10.90
CA VAL A 107 10.17 -15.86 10.19
C VAL A 107 11.01 -16.73 11.12
N ARG A 108 11.17 -18.03 10.81
CA ARG A 108 11.93 -18.99 11.63
C ARG A 108 12.68 -20.06 10.83
N ALA A 109 13.51 -20.83 11.55
CA ALA A 109 14.22 -22.05 11.18
C ALA A 109 15.33 -21.94 10.12
N GLY A 110 15.22 -20.97 9.20
CA GLY A 110 16.06 -20.94 8.01
C GLY A 110 17.54 -20.64 8.25
N VAL A 111 18.28 -20.56 7.15
CA VAL A 111 19.71 -20.24 7.14
C VAL A 111 19.87 -18.73 7.16
N THR A 112 20.48 -18.20 8.22
CA THR A 112 20.80 -16.77 8.34
C THR A 112 21.79 -16.33 7.26
N ASP A 113 21.88 -15.03 7.04
CA ASP A 113 22.74 -14.39 6.03
C ASP A 113 22.38 -14.73 4.57
N ASN A 114 21.33 -15.52 4.36
CA ASN A 114 20.70 -15.81 3.09
C ASN A 114 19.28 -15.21 3.04
N CYS A 115 18.68 -15.16 1.86
CA CYS A 115 17.31 -14.62 1.71
C CYS A 115 16.30 -15.51 2.44
N ALA A 116 15.53 -14.94 3.35
CA ALA A 116 14.32 -15.58 3.86
C ALA A 116 13.25 -15.69 2.77
N PHE A 117 13.15 -14.65 1.94
CA PHE A 117 12.40 -14.62 0.70
C PHE A 117 12.92 -13.49 -0.18
N THR A 118 12.45 -13.47 -1.43
CA THR A 118 12.78 -12.43 -2.40
C THR A 118 11.53 -11.66 -2.80
N LEU A 119 11.53 -10.35 -2.60
CA LEU A 119 10.48 -9.46 -3.06
C LEU A 119 10.46 -9.37 -4.60
N PRO A 120 9.29 -9.30 -5.24
CA PRO A 120 9.19 -9.14 -6.69
C PRO A 120 9.61 -7.73 -7.12
N VAL A 121 9.93 -7.58 -8.41
CA VAL A 121 10.22 -6.26 -9.01
C VAL A 121 9.04 -5.31 -8.75
N GLY A 122 9.34 -4.07 -8.36
CA GLY A 122 8.37 -3.09 -7.89
C GLY A 122 8.20 -3.03 -6.37
N TYR A 123 8.62 -4.06 -5.63
CA TYR A 123 8.60 -4.08 -4.15
C TYR A 123 10.00 -3.99 -3.54
N ARG A 124 11.03 -3.83 -4.37
CA ARG A 124 12.44 -3.82 -3.95
C ARG A 124 12.90 -2.38 -3.74
N PRO A 125 13.80 -2.10 -2.78
CA PRO A 125 14.44 -0.79 -2.70
C PRO A 125 15.53 -0.64 -3.78
N ILE A 126 16.01 0.58 -4.03
CA ILE A 126 17.15 0.82 -4.94
C ILE A 126 18.50 0.62 -4.23
N LYS A 127 18.55 0.91 -2.93
CA LYS A 127 19.72 0.73 -2.07
C LYS A 127 19.41 -0.25 -0.95
N VAL A 128 20.44 -0.85 -0.37
CA VAL A 128 20.28 -1.71 0.80
C VAL A 128 19.60 -0.92 1.91
N ARG A 129 18.55 -1.47 2.49
CA ARG A 129 17.87 -0.93 3.66
C ARG A 129 18.10 -1.87 4.84
N MET A 130 18.53 -1.32 5.97
CA MET A 130 18.82 -2.08 7.19
C MET A 130 17.87 -1.60 8.29
N PHE A 131 17.26 -2.53 9.00
CA PHE A 131 16.27 -2.25 10.03
C PHE A 131 16.64 -2.95 11.32
N ALA A 132 16.59 -2.22 12.43
CA ALA A 132 16.61 -2.82 13.75
C ALA A 132 15.24 -3.46 14.02
N THR A 133 15.22 -4.74 14.36
CA THR A 133 14.02 -5.51 14.71
C THR A 133 14.29 -6.36 15.97
N TYR A 134 13.51 -7.40 16.19
CA TYR A 134 13.65 -8.32 17.33
C TYR A 134 13.80 -9.78 16.86
N SER A 135 14.39 -10.61 17.71
CA SER A 135 14.63 -12.03 17.46
C SER A 135 14.73 -12.81 18.78
N GLY A 136 14.91 -14.13 18.67
CA GLY A 136 15.24 -14.99 19.82
C GLY A 136 16.49 -14.57 20.60
N ASN A 137 17.40 -13.82 19.96
CA ASN A 137 18.65 -13.35 20.56
C ASN A 137 18.61 -11.87 20.97
N GLY A 138 17.42 -11.26 21.04
CA GLY A 138 17.26 -9.83 21.33
C GLY A 138 17.15 -8.99 20.06
N VAL A 139 17.73 -7.78 20.08
CA VAL A 139 17.68 -6.86 18.94
C VAL A 139 18.37 -7.48 17.73
N CYS A 140 17.67 -7.47 16.60
CA CYS A 140 18.12 -8.07 15.35
C CYS A 140 18.30 -7.00 14.26
N ARG A 141 19.00 -7.35 13.17
CA ARG A 141 19.05 -6.57 11.94
C ARG A 141 18.43 -7.36 10.79
N ILE A 142 17.48 -6.74 10.09
CA ILE A 142 16.94 -7.22 8.81
C ILE A 142 17.51 -6.35 7.70
N ASP A 143 18.13 -7.00 6.71
CA ASP A 143 18.64 -6.32 5.51
C ASP A 143 17.70 -6.62 4.33
N VAL A 144 17.21 -5.57 3.67
CA VAL A 144 16.48 -5.64 2.41
C VAL A 144 17.38 -5.12 1.29
N MET A 145 17.81 -6.03 0.43
CA MET A 145 18.75 -5.74 -0.65
C MET A 145 18.01 -5.24 -1.91
N PRO A 146 18.69 -4.53 -2.84
CA PRO A 146 18.10 -4.13 -4.12
C PRO A 146 17.65 -5.29 -5.02
N SER A 147 18.22 -6.49 -4.81
CA SER A 147 17.76 -7.72 -5.43
C SER A 147 16.37 -8.17 -4.95
N GLY A 148 15.84 -7.55 -3.90
CA GLY A 148 14.61 -7.95 -3.21
C GLY A 148 14.84 -8.96 -2.09
N CYS A 149 16.09 -9.41 -1.88
CA CYS A 149 16.44 -10.33 -0.81
C CYS A 149 16.17 -9.70 0.55
N VAL A 150 15.26 -10.28 1.33
CA VAL A 150 15.06 -9.96 2.75
C VAL A 150 15.81 -10.98 3.57
N SER A 151 16.84 -10.56 4.31
CA SER A 151 17.73 -11.46 5.04
C SER A 151 17.78 -11.15 6.53
N VAL A 152 17.81 -12.20 7.34
CA VAL A 152 18.02 -12.15 8.79
C VAL A 152 19.51 -12.36 9.06
N ARG A 153 20.14 -11.45 9.81
CA ARG A 153 21.57 -11.58 10.09
C ARG A 153 21.89 -12.69 11.10
N SER A 154 23.06 -13.31 10.96
CA SER A 154 23.51 -14.45 11.77
C SER A 154 23.48 -14.21 13.27
N PHE A 155 23.81 -13.00 13.72
CA PHE A 155 23.73 -12.66 15.14
C PHE A 155 22.30 -12.65 15.72
N CYS A 156 21.26 -12.57 14.87
CA CYS A 156 19.87 -12.70 15.31
C CYS A 156 19.49 -14.15 15.68
N GLY A 157 20.26 -15.15 15.24
CA GLY A 157 19.84 -16.54 15.27
C GLY A 157 18.69 -16.82 14.29
N ASN A 158 18.13 -18.03 14.38
CA ASN A 158 17.06 -18.48 13.48
C ASN A 158 15.83 -19.06 14.19
N SER A 159 15.77 -19.04 15.53
CA SER A 159 14.60 -19.50 16.27
C SER A 159 13.34 -18.72 15.88
N TYR A 160 13.47 -17.40 15.79
CA TYR A 160 12.51 -16.49 15.18
C TYR A 160 13.15 -15.11 14.95
N ALA A 161 12.66 -14.36 13.95
CA ALA A 161 13.00 -12.96 13.72
C ALA A 161 11.76 -12.20 13.22
N GLY A 162 11.47 -11.06 13.87
CA GLY A 162 10.33 -10.20 13.54
C GLY A 162 10.62 -9.32 12.34
N LEU A 163 9.59 -9.15 11.50
CA LEU A 163 9.57 -8.27 10.34
C LEU A 163 8.58 -7.10 10.52
N ASP A 164 7.79 -7.10 11.59
CA ASP A 164 6.85 -6.02 11.90
C ASP A 164 7.58 -4.68 12.02
N GLY A 165 7.02 -3.66 11.37
CA GLY A 165 7.59 -2.31 11.36
C GLY A 165 8.69 -2.08 10.33
N VAL A 166 9.10 -3.11 9.57
CA VAL A 166 10.00 -2.90 8.43
C VAL A 166 9.21 -2.24 7.29
N ALA A 167 9.57 -1.00 6.98
CA ALA A 167 8.97 -0.23 5.90
C ALA A 167 10.02 0.56 5.11
N PHE A 168 9.88 0.60 3.79
CA PHE A 168 10.81 1.33 2.92
C PHE A 168 10.17 1.73 1.59
N ARG A 169 10.74 2.75 0.94
CA ARG A 169 10.35 3.15 -0.42
C ARG A 169 10.88 2.15 -1.45
N SER A 170 10.02 1.68 -2.35
CA SER A 170 10.41 0.82 -3.48
C SER A 170 11.20 1.56 -4.57
N ILE A 171 11.12 2.89 -4.59
CA ILE A 171 11.94 3.76 -5.42
C ILE A 171 12.39 4.92 -4.54
N ASP A 172 13.65 5.32 -4.63
CA ASP A 172 14.10 6.56 -4.00
C ASP A 172 13.64 7.71 -4.92
N ASP A 173 13.10 8.79 -4.34
CA ASP A 173 12.73 10.01 -5.07
C ASP A 173 13.96 10.71 -5.68
#